data_AF-A0AAI8ZUU3-F1
#
_entry.id   AF-A0AAI8ZUU3-F1
#
_cell.length_a   1.000
_cell.length_b   1.000
_cell.length_c   1.000
_cell.angle_alpha   90.00
_cell.angle_beta   90.00
_cell.angle_gamma   90.00
#
_symmetry.space_group_name_H-M   'P 1'
#
loop_
_entity.id
_entity.type
_entity.pdbx_description
1 polymer ?
#
loop_
_entity_poly.entity_id
_entity_poly.type
_entity_poly.pdbx_seq_one_letter_code
_entity_poly.pdbx_strand_id
1 'polypeptide(L)'
;MSRIFDVVQALSGQKNVIVIPAPYLDFFKGDQQAHMLGAILNQLVYWSGVPSSLNDGWFYKSYDELAGEIKGVTADQVRKATNKLISNYLPEVIETATRKVNGTPKKHYRLNGDALIAKIFPPIVETAVLPNGNGNIAESKRQSGQMETAEKPQGNGNIAESYLYTDHYTDHNLQINKPSSLQNSDESRNQEKNDFLSTHPQAAIYTPSGKSWGTAKDLDAAKWIFTKIRVVNATAKEPNWVEWSNDIRLMHEQDGRSHREICELFKWANTDSFWAANILSPRKLRTKWDELVMRSQAKVAVAPVIDNSERDSAYKRFISGTGQDVKRSELEIKVGLEASKVGVRSMGASFAVIRWNAIWKECSQRVSGEKAA
;
A
#
# COMPACT_ATOMS: atom_id res chain seq x y z
N MET A 1 11.84 29.18 6.17
CA MET A 1 11.44 27.79 5.91
C MET A 1 12.02 26.91 7.00
N SER A 2 11.23 26.01 7.57
CA SER A 2 11.59 25.23 8.76
C SER A 2 12.52 24.08 8.38
N ARG A 3 13.66 23.95 9.09
CA ARG A 3 14.64 22.85 8.99
C ARG A 3 14.00 21.46 8.93
N ILE A 4 12.82 21.28 9.50
CA ILE A 4 12.04 20.05 9.45
C ILE A 4 11.55 19.72 8.03
N PHE A 5 11.09 20.72 7.28
CA PHE A 5 10.60 20.49 5.92
C PHE A 5 11.75 20.12 4.98
N ASP A 6 12.91 20.77 5.14
CA ASP A 6 14.11 20.46 4.37
C ASP A 6 14.64 19.04 4.67
N VAL A 7 14.59 18.61 5.94
CA VAL A 7 14.98 17.24 6.34
C VAL A 7 13.99 16.20 5.81
N VAL A 8 12.68 16.42 5.96
CA VAL A 8 11.66 15.48 5.47
C VAL A 8 11.69 15.39 3.95
N GLN A 9 11.87 16.51 3.24
CA GLN A 9 12.03 16.53 1.79
C GLN A 9 13.33 15.84 1.35
N ALA A 10 14.43 15.99 2.10
CA ALA A 10 15.67 15.27 1.83
C ALA A 10 15.55 13.76 2.06
N LEU A 11 14.64 13.29 2.91
CA LEU A 11 14.37 11.87 3.12
C LEU A 11 13.29 11.30 2.19
N SER A 12 12.56 12.17 1.48
CA SER A 12 11.44 11.80 0.62
C SER A 12 11.82 11.79 -0.87
N GLY A 13 11.21 10.88 -1.63
CA GLY A 13 11.38 10.77 -3.08
C GLY A 13 12.30 9.63 -3.53
N GLN A 14 12.12 9.16 -4.76
CA GLN A 14 12.85 8.02 -5.33
C GLN A 14 14.37 8.23 -5.37
N LYS A 15 14.85 9.48 -5.38
CA LYS A 15 16.28 9.81 -5.40
C LYS A 15 17.01 9.45 -4.09
N ASN A 16 16.28 9.34 -2.98
CA ASN A 16 16.84 9.10 -1.65
C ASN A 16 16.37 7.77 -1.03
N VAL A 17 15.69 6.93 -1.81
CA VAL A 17 15.20 5.61 -1.40
C VAL A 17 15.68 4.56 -2.39
N ILE A 18 16.22 3.46 -1.89
CA ILE A 18 16.65 2.34 -2.71
C ILE A 18 15.69 1.19 -2.47
N VAL A 19 14.95 0.84 -3.52
CA VAL A 19 14.04 -0.30 -3.53
C VAL A 19 14.76 -1.47 -4.19
N ILE A 20 14.81 -2.60 -3.51
CA ILE A 20 15.36 -3.84 -4.06
C ILE A 20 14.21 -4.85 -4.13
N PRO A 21 13.83 -5.31 -5.34
CA PRO A 21 12.83 -6.37 -5.49
C PRO A 21 13.25 -7.65 -4.75
N ALA A 22 12.34 -8.24 -3.97
CA ALA A 22 12.60 -9.47 -3.23
C ALA A 22 13.09 -10.64 -4.12
N PRO A 23 12.56 -10.85 -5.34
CA PRO A 23 13.08 -11.90 -6.23
C PRO A 23 14.57 -11.77 -6.55
N TYR A 24 15.13 -10.56 -6.53
CA TYR A 24 16.58 -10.38 -6.71
C TYR A 24 17.36 -10.89 -5.51
N LEU A 25 16.85 -10.66 -4.30
CA LEU A 25 17.47 -11.16 -3.08
C LEU A 25 17.40 -12.68 -3.00
N ASP A 26 16.28 -13.28 -3.41
CA ASP A 26 16.14 -14.73 -3.51
C ASP A 26 17.10 -15.32 -4.55
N PHE A 27 17.26 -14.67 -5.70
CA PHE A 27 18.22 -15.07 -6.73
C PHE A 27 19.68 -15.03 -6.23
N PHE A 28 20.03 -14.08 -5.36
CA PHE A 28 21.37 -13.97 -4.75
C PHE A 28 21.48 -14.63 -3.37
N LYS A 29 20.51 -15.48 -2.98
CA LYS A 29 20.48 -16.10 -1.65
C LYS A 29 21.76 -16.88 -1.36
N GLY A 30 22.31 -16.67 -0.16
CA GLY A 30 23.57 -17.27 0.28
C GLY A 30 24.81 -16.42 -0.01
N ASP A 31 24.69 -15.38 -0.83
CA ASP A 31 25.79 -14.43 -1.05
C ASP A 31 25.84 -13.36 0.05
N GLN A 32 27.02 -13.14 0.63
CA GLN A 32 27.23 -12.11 1.66
C GLN A 32 26.92 -10.69 1.17
N GLN A 33 26.92 -10.47 -0.16
CA GLN A 33 26.67 -9.18 -0.78
C GLN A 33 25.31 -9.14 -1.51
N ALA A 34 24.38 -10.05 -1.22
CA ALA A 34 23.10 -10.19 -1.92
C ALA A 34 22.33 -8.87 -2.07
N HIS A 35 22.26 -8.05 -1.02
CA HIS A 35 21.58 -6.76 -1.06
C HIS A 35 22.28 -5.75 -1.99
N MET A 36 23.62 -5.69 -1.97
CA MET A 36 24.37 -4.81 -2.87
C MET A 36 24.25 -5.29 -4.32
N LEU A 37 24.32 -6.60 -4.57
CA LEU A 37 24.12 -7.18 -5.90
C LEU A 37 22.72 -6.88 -6.43
N GLY A 38 21.69 -7.03 -5.58
CA GLY A 38 20.30 -6.69 -5.89
C GLY A 38 20.11 -5.20 -6.19
N ALA A 39 20.73 -4.31 -5.42
CA ALA A 39 20.69 -2.87 -5.67
C ALA A 39 21.35 -2.48 -7.00
N ILE A 40 22.53 -3.05 -7.30
CA ILE A 40 23.22 -2.84 -8.59
C ILE A 40 22.35 -3.34 -9.74
N LEU A 41 21.83 -4.57 -9.65
CA LEU A 41 20.97 -5.14 -10.67
C LEU A 41 19.73 -4.26 -10.91
N ASN A 42 19.08 -3.79 -9.85
CA ASN A 42 17.93 -2.92 -9.95
C ASN A 42 18.23 -1.63 -10.72
N GLN A 43 19.39 -0.99 -10.45
CA GLN A 43 19.79 0.20 -11.21
C GLN A 43 20.09 -0.11 -12.67
N LEU A 44 20.78 -1.22 -12.96
CA LEU A 44 21.06 -1.60 -14.35
C LEU A 44 19.78 -1.89 -15.15
N VAL A 45 18.79 -2.55 -14.53
CA VAL A 45 17.48 -2.79 -15.14
C VAL A 45 16.75 -1.47 -15.39
N TYR A 46 16.71 -0.57 -14.40
CA TYR A 46 16.08 0.74 -14.55
C TYR A 46 16.67 1.51 -15.75
N TRP A 47 18.00 1.64 -15.80
CA TRP A 47 18.67 2.39 -16.87
C TRP A 47 18.55 1.71 -18.25
N SER A 48 18.35 0.39 -18.31
CA SER A 48 18.08 -0.30 -19.57
C SER A 48 16.71 0.06 -20.18
N GLY A 49 15.74 0.47 -19.35
CA GLY A 49 14.42 0.91 -19.79
C GLY A 49 14.35 2.40 -20.13
N VAL A 50 15.39 3.19 -19.83
CA VAL A 50 15.45 4.60 -20.20
C VAL A 50 15.83 4.72 -21.68
N PRO A 51 15.03 5.41 -22.53
CA PRO A 51 15.34 5.56 -23.94
C PRO A 51 16.72 6.18 -24.14
N SER A 52 17.60 5.42 -24.80
CA SER A 52 18.93 5.88 -25.21
C SER A 52 18.81 6.57 -26.58
N SER A 53 19.63 7.60 -26.82
CA SER A 53 19.72 8.23 -28.15
C SER A 53 20.24 7.29 -29.24
N LEU A 54 20.84 6.18 -28.82
CA LEU A 54 21.29 5.08 -29.66
C LEU A 54 20.24 3.96 -29.50
N ASN A 55 19.43 3.68 -30.53
CA ASN A 55 18.40 2.62 -30.51
C ASN A 55 19.00 1.19 -30.44
N ASP A 56 20.19 1.01 -29.88
CA ASP A 56 20.95 -0.25 -29.78
C ASP A 56 20.84 -0.93 -28.41
N GLY A 57 20.07 -0.33 -27.49
CA GLY A 57 19.83 -0.84 -26.13
C GLY A 57 21.02 -0.67 -25.17
N TRP A 58 22.06 0.06 -25.56
CA TRP A 58 23.21 0.33 -24.70
C TRP A 58 23.01 1.60 -23.88
N PHE A 59 23.39 1.54 -22.61
CA PHE A 59 23.53 2.73 -21.76
C PHE A 59 24.89 2.73 -21.09
N TYR A 60 25.37 3.90 -20.67
CA TYR A 60 26.62 4.00 -19.93
C TYR A 60 26.39 4.46 -18.50
N LYS A 61 27.23 3.93 -17.60
CA LYS A 61 27.23 4.32 -16.19
C LYS A 61 28.61 4.07 -15.59
N SER A 62 29.17 5.07 -14.94
CA SER A 62 30.40 4.89 -14.16
C SER A 62 30.10 4.23 -12.81
N TYR A 63 31.14 3.65 -12.19
CA TYR A 63 30.99 3.08 -10.85
C TYR A 63 30.75 4.14 -9.79
N ASP A 64 31.28 5.35 -9.97
CA ASP A 64 31.01 6.49 -9.08
C ASP A 64 29.55 6.93 -9.15
N GLU A 65 28.97 7.01 -10.35
CA GLU A 65 27.55 7.32 -10.52
C GLU A 65 26.66 6.24 -9.87
N LEU A 66 26.96 4.95 -10.10
CA LEU A 66 26.24 3.85 -9.46
C LEU A 66 26.39 3.86 -7.93
N ALA A 67 27.60 4.13 -7.41
CA ALA A 67 27.82 4.26 -5.97
C ALA A 67 27.03 5.45 -5.38
N GLY A 68 26.95 6.56 -6.12
CA GLY A 68 26.15 7.72 -5.77
C GLY A 68 24.64 7.44 -5.74
N GLU A 69 24.16 6.49 -6.55
CA GLU A 69 22.76 6.03 -6.58
C GLU A 69 22.46 5.01 -5.49
N ILE A 70 23.38 4.07 -5.24
CA ILE A 70 23.22 2.98 -4.24
C ILE A 70 23.50 3.47 -2.81
N LYS A 71 24.23 4.57 -2.62
CA LYS A 71 24.56 5.17 -1.32
C LYS A 71 25.29 4.21 -0.36
N GLY A 72 26.11 4.76 0.54
CA GLY A 72 26.79 3.96 1.58
C GLY A 72 27.82 2.92 1.08
N VAL A 73 28.17 2.95 -0.22
CA VAL A 73 29.16 2.07 -0.85
C VAL A 73 30.17 2.89 -1.65
N THR A 74 31.38 2.38 -1.79
CA THR A 74 32.44 3.01 -2.59
C THR A 74 32.38 2.54 -4.05
N ALA A 75 32.92 3.33 -4.97
CA ALA A 75 33.04 2.94 -6.37
C ALA A 75 33.85 1.64 -6.55
N ASP A 76 34.81 1.35 -5.66
CA ASP A 76 35.56 0.10 -5.65
C ASP A 76 34.70 -1.11 -5.28
N GLN A 77 33.86 -0.97 -4.25
CA GLN A 77 32.89 -1.99 -3.85
C GLN A 77 31.88 -2.25 -4.96
N VAL A 78 31.35 -1.20 -5.57
CA VAL A 78 30.44 -1.30 -6.72
C VAL A 78 31.15 -1.99 -7.89
N ARG A 79 32.38 -1.60 -8.23
CA ARG A 79 33.15 -2.26 -9.31
C ARG A 79 33.30 -3.77 -9.07
N LYS A 80 33.72 -4.16 -7.87
CA LYS A 80 33.89 -5.59 -7.50
C LYS A 80 32.56 -6.34 -7.57
N ALA A 81 31.50 -5.75 -7.04
CA ALA A 81 30.17 -6.35 -7.04
C ALA A 81 29.55 -6.43 -8.44
N THR A 82 29.70 -5.41 -9.28
CA THR A 82 29.27 -5.43 -10.68
C THR A 82 30.02 -6.50 -11.47
N ASN A 83 31.34 -6.62 -11.27
CA ASN A 83 32.11 -7.67 -11.94
C ASN A 83 31.67 -9.06 -11.48
N LYS A 84 31.43 -9.26 -10.18
CA LYS A 84 30.88 -10.49 -9.62
C LYS A 84 29.48 -10.81 -10.16
N LEU A 85 28.59 -9.81 -10.21
CA LEU A 85 27.24 -9.91 -10.76
C LEU A 85 27.29 -10.45 -12.21
N ILE A 86 28.13 -9.85 -13.04
CA ILE A 86 28.24 -10.24 -14.45
C ILE A 86 28.91 -11.61 -14.57
N SER A 87 30.08 -11.81 -13.97
CA SER A 87 30.85 -13.05 -14.17
C SER A 87 30.22 -14.29 -13.54
N ASN A 88 29.69 -14.18 -12.32
CA ASN A 88 29.25 -15.34 -11.56
C ASN A 88 27.76 -15.63 -11.73
N TYR A 89 26.93 -14.60 -11.96
CA TYR A 89 25.48 -14.76 -11.95
C TYR A 89 24.84 -14.53 -13.31
N LEU A 90 25.33 -13.55 -14.08
CA LEU A 90 24.65 -13.03 -15.28
C LEU A 90 25.57 -12.83 -16.51
N PRO A 91 26.45 -13.79 -16.88
CA PRO A 91 27.50 -13.57 -17.89
C PRO A 91 26.96 -13.38 -19.32
N GLU A 92 25.79 -13.94 -19.62
CA GLU A 92 25.13 -13.84 -20.94
C GLU A 92 23.90 -12.92 -20.92
N VAL A 93 23.57 -12.38 -19.74
CA VAL A 93 22.41 -11.51 -19.52
C VAL A 93 22.83 -10.04 -19.52
N ILE A 94 24.01 -9.74 -18.97
CA ILE A 94 24.56 -8.38 -18.94
C ILE A 94 25.83 -8.35 -19.78
N GLU A 95 25.74 -7.70 -20.93
CA GLU A 95 26.91 -7.42 -21.75
C GLU A 95 27.56 -6.10 -21.33
N THR A 96 28.88 -6.02 -21.41
CA THR A 96 29.61 -4.79 -21.13
C THR A 96 30.63 -4.45 -22.20
N ALA A 97 30.79 -3.15 -22.46
CA ALA A 97 31.78 -2.63 -23.38
C ALA A 97 32.38 -1.33 -22.83
N THR A 98 33.64 -1.05 -23.13
CA THR A 98 34.22 0.27 -22.86
C THR A 98 34.16 1.09 -24.15
N ARG A 99 33.36 2.16 -24.17
CA ARG A 99 33.23 3.07 -25.32
C ARG A 99 33.52 4.50 -24.88
N LYS A 100 33.96 5.35 -25.80
CA LYS A 100 34.26 6.76 -25.49
C LYS A 100 32.99 7.60 -25.57
N VAL A 101 32.70 8.35 -24.51
CA VAL A 101 31.67 9.41 -24.50
C VAL A 101 32.41 10.73 -24.32
N ASN A 102 32.30 11.63 -25.30
CA ASN A 102 33.04 12.91 -25.31
C ASN A 102 34.56 12.71 -25.08
N GLY A 103 35.16 11.70 -25.73
CA GLY A 103 36.58 11.38 -25.61
C GLY A 103 36.99 10.59 -24.36
N THR A 104 36.14 10.50 -23.34
CA THR A 104 36.45 9.78 -22.09
C THR A 104 35.92 8.34 -22.16
N PRO A 105 36.75 7.31 -21.87
CA PRO A 105 36.28 5.93 -21.84
C PRO A 105 35.28 5.73 -20.69
N LYS A 106 34.07 5.27 -21.02
CA LYS A 106 33.02 4.93 -20.06
C LYS A 106 32.58 3.49 -20.25
N LYS A 107 32.21 2.84 -19.14
CA LYS A 107 31.64 1.49 -19.16
C LYS A 107 30.17 1.57 -19.60
N HIS A 108 29.87 0.82 -20.64
CA HIS A 108 28.54 0.65 -21.20
C HIS A 108 28.02 -0.73 -20.84
N TYR A 109 26.71 -0.83 -20.66
CA TYR A 109 25.98 -2.02 -20.32
C TYR A 109 24.84 -2.21 -21.31
N ARG A 110 24.55 -3.46 -21.66
CA ARG A 110 23.34 -3.86 -22.35
C ARG A 110 22.75 -5.06 -21.61
N LEU A 111 21.46 -4.98 -21.34
CA LEU A 111 20.72 -6.02 -20.62
C LEU A 111 19.84 -6.78 -21.60
N ASN A 112 19.91 -8.10 -21.58
CA ASN A 112 18.92 -8.97 -22.22
C ASN A 112 17.78 -9.26 -21.23
N GLY A 113 16.64 -8.61 -21.42
CA GLY A 113 15.47 -8.75 -20.54
C GLY A 113 14.90 -10.16 -20.50
N ASP A 114 14.75 -10.81 -21.66
CA ASP A 114 14.18 -12.16 -21.74
C ASP A 114 15.09 -13.20 -21.06
N ALA A 115 16.40 -13.08 -21.28
CA ALA A 115 17.38 -13.95 -20.62
C ALA A 115 17.43 -13.70 -19.10
N LEU A 116 17.26 -12.45 -18.66
CA LEU A 116 17.16 -12.12 -17.24
C LEU A 116 15.91 -12.75 -16.61
N ILE A 117 14.76 -12.62 -17.26
CA ILE A 117 13.50 -13.21 -16.80
C ILE A 117 13.65 -14.72 -16.70
N ALA A 118 14.19 -15.39 -17.72
CA ALA A 118 14.40 -16.84 -17.71
C ALA A 118 15.34 -17.30 -16.57
N LYS A 119 16.31 -16.47 -16.16
CA LYS A 119 17.21 -16.75 -15.03
C LYS A 119 16.54 -16.56 -13.66
N ILE A 120 15.78 -15.48 -13.49
CA ILE A 120 15.15 -15.14 -12.20
C ILE A 120 13.86 -15.94 -12.00
N PHE A 121 13.13 -16.21 -13.07
CA PHE A 121 11.84 -16.89 -13.11
C PHE A 121 11.90 -18.07 -14.09
N PRO A 122 12.61 -19.17 -13.75
CA PRO A 122 12.69 -20.33 -14.62
C PRO A 122 11.29 -20.93 -14.83
N PRO A 123 10.92 -21.31 -16.08
CA PRO A 123 9.62 -21.90 -16.35
C PRO A 123 9.42 -23.20 -15.54
N ILE A 124 8.21 -23.42 -14.99
CA ILE A 124 7.87 -24.73 -14.40
C ILE A 124 7.89 -25.74 -15.54
N VAL A 125 8.94 -26.54 -15.62
CA VAL A 125 8.86 -27.78 -16.37
C VAL A 125 8.12 -28.73 -15.43
N GLU A 126 6.82 -28.89 -15.64
CA GLU A 126 6.09 -30.02 -15.08
C GLU A 126 6.78 -31.28 -15.60
N THR A 127 7.68 -31.88 -14.82
CA THR A 127 8.09 -33.27 -15.00
C THR A 127 6.84 -34.10 -14.78
N ALA A 128 6.10 -34.34 -15.86
CA ALA A 128 4.96 -35.23 -15.90
C ALA A 128 5.43 -36.62 -15.45
N VAL A 129 5.15 -36.97 -14.20
CA VAL A 129 5.09 -38.36 -13.78
C VAL A 129 3.88 -38.95 -14.51
N LEU A 130 4.13 -39.86 -15.45
CA LEU A 130 3.06 -40.61 -16.12
C LEU A 130 2.13 -41.23 -15.07
N PRO A 131 0.82 -40.94 -15.10
CA PRO A 131 -0.14 -41.70 -14.31
C PRO A 131 -0.27 -43.08 -14.95
N ASN A 132 0.02 -44.13 -14.19
CA ASN A 132 -0.41 -45.47 -14.54
C ASN A 132 -1.94 -45.50 -14.57
N GLY A 133 -2.51 -45.71 -15.76
CA GLY A 133 -3.85 -46.29 -15.93
C GLY A 133 -4.95 -45.36 -16.45
N ASN A 134 -5.30 -45.58 -17.72
CA ASN A 134 -6.59 -45.33 -18.39
C ASN A 134 -7.31 -43.98 -18.17
N GLY A 135 -7.06 -43.05 -19.09
CA GLY A 135 -7.95 -41.94 -19.42
C GLY A 135 -7.47 -41.22 -20.69
N ASN A 136 -8.33 -41.08 -21.68
CA ASN A 136 -7.99 -40.64 -23.04
C ASN A 136 -7.44 -39.20 -23.08
N ILE A 137 -6.45 -38.99 -23.94
CA ILE A 137 -5.78 -37.71 -24.22
C ILE A 137 -6.82 -36.67 -24.65
N ALA A 138 -7.07 -35.67 -23.80
CA ALA A 138 -7.66 -34.40 -24.23
C ALA A 138 -6.52 -33.44 -24.52
N GLU A 139 -6.19 -33.26 -25.80
CA GLU A 139 -5.23 -32.25 -26.26
C GLU A 139 -5.68 -30.86 -25.79
N SER A 140 -4.90 -30.25 -24.89
CA SER A 140 -4.99 -28.82 -24.66
C SER A 140 -4.33 -28.10 -25.83
N LYS A 141 -5.16 -27.61 -26.76
CA LYS A 141 -4.73 -26.69 -27.81
C LYS A 141 -4.17 -25.42 -27.17
N ARG A 142 -2.84 -25.28 -27.17
CA ARG A 142 -2.17 -24.00 -26.91
C ARG A 142 -2.17 -23.20 -28.21
N GLN A 143 -2.86 -22.06 -28.24
CA GLN A 143 -2.68 -21.09 -29.30
C GLN A 143 -1.31 -20.44 -29.15
N SER A 144 -0.43 -20.82 -30.07
CA SER A 144 0.85 -20.21 -30.40
C SER A 144 0.69 -18.70 -30.60
N GLY A 145 1.53 -17.91 -29.95
CA GLY A 145 1.70 -16.50 -30.26
C GLY A 145 2.39 -16.35 -31.61
N GLN A 146 1.60 -16.12 -32.66
CA GLN A 146 2.08 -15.48 -33.88
C GLN A 146 1.68 -14.01 -33.86
N MET A 147 2.70 -13.17 -33.99
CA MET A 147 2.61 -11.74 -34.17
C MET A 147 2.32 -11.50 -35.66
N GLU A 148 1.07 -11.18 -36.01
CA GLU A 148 0.70 -10.77 -37.36
C GLU A 148 -0.09 -9.45 -37.31
N THR A 149 0.26 -8.56 -38.23
CA THR A 149 -0.24 -7.20 -38.41
C THR A 149 -1.77 -7.13 -38.53
N ALA A 150 -2.41 -6.29 -37.71
CA ALA A 150 -3.86 -6.19 -37.62
C ALA A 150 -4.47 -5.36 -38.78
N GLU A 151 -5.26 -6.01 -39.64
CA GLU A 151 -6.38 -5.36 -40.32
C GLU A 151 -7.64 -5.39 -39.42
N LYS A 152 -8.43 -4.31 -39.49
CA LYS A 152 -9.59 -4.05 -38.61
C LYS A 152 -10.73 -5.07 -38.78
N PRO A 153 -11.33 -5.51 -37.66
CA PRO A 153 -12.74 -5.87 -37.62
C PRO A 153 -13.55 -4.84 -36.82
N GLN A 154 -14.77 -4.56 -37.32
CA GLN A 154 -15.78 -3.74 -36.67
C GLN A 154 -16.41 -4.47 -35.47
N GLY A 155 -16.61 -3.78 -34.34
CA GLY A 155 -17.49 -4.24 -33.25
C GLY A 155 -16.96 -3.97 -31.84
N ASN A 156 -17.71 -3.20 -31.05
CA ASN A 156 -17.39 -2.67 -29.72
C ASN A 156 -17.06 -3.74 -28.64
N GLY A 157 -15.89 -3.63 -28.00
CA GLY A 157 -15.54 -4.31 -26.75
C GLY A 157 -14.06 -4.14 -26.39
N ASN A 158 -13.76 -3.70 -25.16
CA ASN A 158 -12.49 -3.09 -24.78
C ASN A 158 -11.33 -4.09 -24.60
N ILE A 159 -10.14 -3.62 -24.99
CA ILE A 159 -8.79 -4.20 -24.94
C ILE A 159 -8.55 -5.16 -23.75
N ALA A 160 -8.13 -6.39 -24.05
CA ALA A 160 -7.59 -7.33 -23.08
C ALA A 160 -6.14 -6.95 -22.74
N GLU A 161 -5.86 -6.66 -21.47
CA GLU A 161 -4.51 -6.50 -20.95
C GLU A 161 -3.84 -7.88 -20.80
N SER A 162 -2.63 -7.99 -21.32
CA SER A 162 -1.70 -9.10 -21.12
C SER A 162 -1.12 -9.04 -19.70
N TYR A 163 -1.53 -9.96 -18.83
CA TYR A 163 -0.85 -10.21 -17.57
C TYR A 163 0.17 -11.33 -17.79
N LEU A 164 1.42 -10.98 -18.11
CA LEU A 164 2.55 -11.85 -17.85
C LEU A 164 3.02 -11.64 -16.40
N TYR A 165 2.35 -12.32 -15.47
CA TYR A 165 2.94 -12.73 -14.21
C TYR A 165 2.28 -14.05 -13.82
N THR A 166 2.86 -15.15 -14.26
CA THR A 166 2.62 -16.44 -13.64
C THR A 166 3.24 -16.38 -12.25
N ASP A 167 2.34 -16.32 -11.28
CA ASP A 167 2.45 -16.60 -9.87
C ASP A 167 3.24 -17.89 -9.59
N HIS A 168 4.57 -17.76 -9.71
CA HIS A 168 5.55 -18.79 -9.42
C HIS A 168 6.03 -18.81 -7.97
N TYR A 169 5.41 -18.02 -7.10
CA TYR A 169 5.49 -18.22 -5.66
C TYR A 169 4.22 -18.93 -5.21
N THR A 170 4.14 -20.24 -5.48
CA THR A 170 3.38 -21.11 -4.60
C THR A 170 4.04 -21.01 -3.23
N ASP A 171 3.38 -20.36 -2.27
CA ASP A 171 3.89 -20.20 -0.91
C ASP A 171 3.99 -21.59 -0.26
N HIS A 172 5.16 -22.21 -0.40
CA HIS A 172 5.58 -23.38 0.35
C HIS A 172 6.01 -22.98 1.77
N ASN A 173 5.08 -22.39 2.54
CA ASN A 173 5.09 -22.47 4.01
C ASN A 173 4.07 -23.51 4.50
N LEU A 174 4.05 -24.64 3.78
CA LEU A 174 3.85 -25.97 4.32
C LEU A 174 5.23 -26.49 4.78
N GLN A 175 5.56 -26.35 6.06
CA GLN A 175 6.58 -27.21 6.65
C GLN A 175 5.92 -28.54 6.97
N ILE A 176 6.06 -29.46 6.00
CA ILE A 176 5.76 -30.87 6.11
C ILE A 176 6.83 -31.51 6.99
N ASN A 177 6.45 -32.11 8.11
CA ASN A 177 7.12 -33.31 8.57
C ASN A 177 6.21 -34.48 8.22
N LYS A 178 6.61 -35.29 7.24
CA LYS A 178 6.03 -36.59 6.97
C LYS A 178 7.16 -37.61 6.91
N PRO A 179 7.00 -38.74 7.59
CA PRO A 179 7.31 -40.01 6.97
C PRO A 179 6.04 -40.83 6.76
N SER A 180 6.09 -41.61 5.69
CA SER A 180 5.04 -42.43 5.11
C SER A 180 4.48 -43.51 6.04
N SER A 181 3.17 -43.72 6.01
CA SER A 181 2.55 -45.01 5.69
C SER A 181 1.04 -44.85 5.49
N LEU A 182 0.53 -45.49 4.45
CA LEU A 182 -0.88 -45.60 4.10
C LEU A 182 -1.65 -46.38 5.18
N GLN A 183 -2.81 -45.84 5.61
CA GLN A 183 -4.10 -46.50 5.92
C GLN A 183 -4.83 -45.78 7.07
N ASN A 184 -6.14 -45.53 6.89
CA ASN A 184 -7.16 -45.04 7.84
C ASN A 184 -7.41 -43.51 7.89
N SER A 185 -8.01 -42.93 6.84
CA SER A 185 -8.12 -41.47 6.65
C SER A 185 -9.29 -40.75 7.36
N ASP A 186 -10.31 -41.45 7.85
CA ASP A 186 -11.54 -40.77 8.33
C ASP A 186 -11.63 -40.61 9.86
N GLU A 187 -10.98 -41.46 10.66
CA GLU A 187 -10.92 -41.30 12.13
C GLU A 187 -9.96 -40.19 12.57
N SER A 188 -8.77 -40.12 11.95
CA SER A 188 -7.71 -39.14 12.30
C SER A 188 -8.18 -37.68 12.13
N ARG A 189 -9.02 -37.41 11.12
CA ARG A 189 -9.51 -36.06 10.80
C ARG A 189 -10.54 -35.55 11.81
N ASN A 190 -11.32 -36.47 12.38
CA ASN A 190 -12.30 -36.13 13.41
C ASN A 190 -11.63 -35.91 14.77
N GLN A 191 -10.53 -36.62 15.04
CA GLN A 191 -9.75 -36.45 16.26
C GLN A 191 -8.99 -35.11 16.28
N GLU A 192 -8.30 -34.73 15.20
CA GLU A 192 -7.63 -33.42 15.09
C GLU A 192 -8.61 -32.23 15.23
N LYS A 193 -9.82 -32.37 14.69
CA LYS A 193 -10.88 -31.35 14.82
C LYS A 193 -11.37 -31.21 16.26
N ASN A 194 -11.57 -32.33 16.95
CA ASN A 194 -12.02 -32.35 18.35
C ASN A 194 -10.94 -31.81 19.29
N ASP A 195 -9.67 -32.13 19.05
CA ASP A 195 -8.53 -31.60 19.82
C ASP A 195 -8.37 -30.09 19.62
N PHE A 196 -8.54 -29.59 18.38
CA PHE A 196 -8.50 -28.16 18.10
C PHE A 196 -9.62 -27.38 18.80
N LEU A 197 -10.87 -27.88 18.72
CA LEU A 197 -12.02 -27.25 19.38
C LEU A 197 -11.93 -27.32 20.91
N SER A 198 -11.25 -28.34 21.45
CA SER A 198 -10.94 -28.42 22.88
C SER A 198 -9.91 -27.37 23.32
N THR A 199 -8.93 -27.06 22.46
CA THR A 199 -7.89 -26.06 22.72
C THR A 199 -8.41 -24.63 22.51
N HIS A 200 -9.35 -24.44 21.58
CA HIS A 200 -9.92 -23.14 21.21
C HIS A 200 -11.45 -23.19 21.20
N PRO A 201 -12.10 -23.33 22.36
CA PRO A 201 -13.56 -23.50 22.43
C PRO A 201 -14.33 -22.30 21.89
N GLN A 202 -13.72 -21.11 21.91
CA GLN A 202 -14.29 -19.87 21.37
C GLN A 202 -14.13 -19.70 19.85
N ALA A 203 -13.49 -20.64 19.14
CA ALA A 203 -13.30 -20.56 17.70
C ALA A 203 -14.62 -20.72 16.94
N ALA A 204 -15.14 -19.62 16.39
CA ALA A 204 -16.38 -19.63 15.60
C ALA A 204 -16.12 -19.90 14.11
N ILE A 205 -14.93 -19.54 13.62
CA ILE A 205 -14.50 -19.77 12.25
C ILE A 205 -13.04 -20.23 12.25
N TYR A 206 -12.73 -21.28 11.51
CA TYR A 206 -11.38 -21.85 11.47
C TYR A 206 -11.13 -22.60 10.17
N THR A 207 -9.86 -22.69 9.79
CA THR A 207 -9.41 -23.55 8.69
C THR A 207 -9.50 -25.03 9.10
N PRO A 208 -9.72 -25.97 8.15
CA PRO A 208 -9.74 -27.40 8.47
C PRO A 208 -8.46 -27.92 9.15
N SER A 209 -7.34 -27.22 9.00
CA SER A 209 -6.06 -27.52 9.65
C SER A 209 -5.89 -26.86 11.04
N GLY A 210 -6.86 -26.04 11.49
CA GLY A 210 -6.77 -25.30 12.76
C GLY A 210 -5.74 -24.16 12.81
N LYS A 211 -4.97 -23.95 11.72
CA LYS A 211 -3.85 -22.98 11.68
C LYS A 211 -4.31 -21.53 11.79
N SER A 212 -5.40 -21.19 11.11
CA SER A 212 -6.03 -19.88 11.20
C SER A 212 -7.44 -20.01 11.75
N TRP A 213 -7.80 -19.16 12.70
CA TRP A 213 -9.10 -19.16 13.33
C TRP A 213 -9.44 -17.80 13.96
N GLY A 214 -10.73 -17.57 14.21
CA GLY A 214 -11.23 -16.40 14.92
C GLY A 214 -12.49 -16.72 15.73
N THR A 215 -12.76 -15.87 16.72
CA THR A 215 -14.00 -15.91 17.52
C THR A 215 -15.17 -15.29 16.76
N ALA A 216 -16.38 -15.43 17.31
CA ALA A 216 -17.56 -14.77 16.74
C ALA A 216 -17.40 -13.23 16.68
N LYS A 217 -16.80 -12.63 17.71
CA LYS A 217 -16.54 -11.19 17.75
C LYS A 217 -15.51 -10.74 16.72
N ASP A 218 -14.49 -11.56 16.47
CA ASP A 218 -13.50 -11.29 15.41
C ASP A 218 -14.17 -11.31 14.03
N LEU A 219 -15.04 -12.29 13.78
CA LEU A 219 -15.80 -12.39 12.54
C LEU A 219 -16.76 -11.22 12.35
N ASP A 220 -17.44 -10.78 13.40
CA ASP A 220 -18.33 -9.62 13.35
C ASP A 220 -17.57 -8.33 13.03
N ALA A 221 -16.40 -8.13 13.65
CA ALA A 221 -15.52 -7.01 13.33
C ALA A 221 -15.01 -7.08 11.87
N ALA A 222 -14.63 -8.27 11.39
CA ALA A 222 -14.20 -8.48 10.00
C ALA A 222 -15.31 -8.12 8.99
N LYS A 223 -16.54 -8.59 9.24
CA LYS A 223 -17.72 -8.27 8.43
C LYS A 223 -18.00 -6.77 8.45
N TRP A 224 -17.94 -6.14 9.61
CA TRP A 224 -18.16 -4.70 9.74
C TRP A 224 -17.14 -3.88 8.94
N ILE A 225 -15.84 -4.24 9.03
CA ILE A 225 -14.77 -3.62 8.24
C ILE A 225 -15.07 -3.76 6.74
N PHE A 226 -15.46 -4.95 6.29
CA PHE A 226 -15.80 -5.18 4.89
C PHE A 226 -17.01 -4.34 4.43
N THR A 227 -18.04 -4.21 5.27
CA THR A 227 -19.18 -3.32 4.97
C THR A 227 -18.73 -1.88 4.74
N LYS A 228 -17.76 -1.37 5.52
CA LYS A 228 -17.20 -0.03 5.33
C LYS A 228 -16.41 0.10 4.03
N ILE A 229 -15.62 -0.91 3.68
CA ILE A 229 -14.91 -0.95 2.40
C ILE A 229 -15.90 -0.87 1.24
N ARG A 230 -17.01 -1.62 1.28
CA ARG A 230 -18.02 -1.61 0.22
C ARG A 230 -18.74 -0.27 0.03
N VAL A 231 -18.80 0.57 1.06
CA VAL A 231 -19.35 1.94 0.94
C VAL A 231 -18.44 2.82 0.09
N VAL A 232 -17.12 2.66 0.20
CA VAL A 232 -16.12 3.46 -0.54
C VAL A 232 -15.77 2.82 -1.89
N ASN A 233 -15.74 1.49 -1.96
CA ASN A 233 -15.44 0.70 -3.14
C ASN A 233 -16.54 -0.36 -3.36
N ALA A 234 -17.56 0.00 -4.13
CA ALA A 234 -18.70 -0.87 -4.39
C ALA A 234 -18.35 -2.18 -5.12
N THR A 235 -17.21 -2.22 -5.83
CA THR A 235 -16.75 -3.40 -6.60
C THR A 235 -15.80 -4.30 -5.82
N ALA A 236 -15.60 -4.05 -4.52
CA ALA A 236 -14.76 -4.88 -3.66
C ALA A 236 -15.27 -6.33 -3.57
N LYS A 237 -14.39 -7.29 -3.89
CA LYS A 237 -14.66 -8.73 -3.79
C LYS A 237 -14.68 -9.18 -2.33
N GLU A 238 -15.45 -10.24 -2.06
CA GLU A 238 -15.51 -10.83 -0.71
C GLU A 238 -14.15 -11.36 -0.24
N PRO A 239 -13.77 -11.10 1.02
CA PRO A 239 -12.50 -11.54 1.56
C PRO A 239 -12.56 -12.98 2.08
N ASN A 240 -11.39 -13.55 2.36
CA ASN A 240 -11.31 -14.76 3.16
C ASN A 240 -11.66 -14.46 4.62
N TRP A 241 -12.88 -14.82 5.03
CA TRP A 241 -13.41 -14.57 6.37
C TRP A 241 -12.58 -15.20 7.49
N VAL A 242 -11.98 -16.38 7.24
CA VAL A 242 -11.16 -17.06 8.25
C VAL A 242 -9.88 -16.28 8.52
N GLU A 243 -9.19 -15.85 7.47
CA GLU A 243 -7.95 -15.07 7.57
C GLU A 243 -8.18 -13.68 8.14
N TRP A 244 -9.26 -13.01 7.75
CA TRP A 244 -9.60 -11.70 8.31
C TRP A 244 -9.96 -11.79 9.79
N SER A 245 -10.72 -12.80 10.19
CA SER A 245 -11.05 -13.03 11.60
C SER A 245 -9.79 -13.39 12.39
N ASN A 246 -8.87 -14.16 11.80
CA ASN A 246 -7.58 -14.47 12.41
C ASN A 246 -6.71 -13.23 12.59
N ASP A 247 -6.62 -12.34 11.59
CA ASP A 247 -5.87 -11.10 11.70
C ASP A 247 -6.41 -10.19 12.81
N ILE A 248 -7.74 -10.08 12.94
CA ILE A 248 -8.39 -9.32 14.01
C ILE A 248 -8.18 -9.97 15.37
N ARG A 249 -8.30 -11.29 15.47
CA ARG A 249 -8.00 -12.04 16.70
C ARG A 249 -6.57 -11.77 17.14
N LEU A 250 -5.61 -11.85 16.23
CA LEU A 250 -4.22 -11.57 16.55
C LEU A 250 -4.05 -10.11 17.01
N MET A 251 -4.81 -9.14 16.46
CA MET A 251 -4.73 -7.74 16.93
C MET A 251 -5.28 -7.60 18.35
N HIS A 252 -6.30 -8.37 18.69
CA HIS A 252 -6.89 -8.39 20.03
C HIS A 252 -6.02 -9.11 21.06
N GLU A 253 -5.60 -10.34 20.75
CA GLU A 253 -4.90 -11.21 21.70
C GLU A 253 -3.40 -10.91 21.80
N GLN A 254 -2.73 -10.58 20.68
CA GLN A 254 -1.28 -10.33 20.69
C GLN A 254 -0.94 -8.85 20.79
N ASP A 255 -1.63 -8.00 20.04
CA ASP A 255 -1.32 -6.56 20.05
C ASP A 255 -2.06 -5.80 21.15
N GLY A 256 -2.95 -6.47 21.90
CA GLY A 256 -3.70 -5.88 23.01
C GLY A 256 -4.73 -4.83 22.60
N ARG A 257 -5.27 -4.90 21.37
CA ARG A 257 -6.19 -3.90 20.81
C ARG A 257 -7.62 -4.40 20.87
N SER A 258 -8.52 -3.67 21.53
CA SER A 258 -9.94 -4.07 21.57
C SER A 258 -10.58 -4.04 20.17
N HIS A 259 -11.58 -4.89 19.91
CA HIS A 259 -12.37 -4.84 18.67
C HIS A 259 -12.93 -3.45 18.38
N ARG A 260 -13.26 -2.71 19.44
CA ARG A 260 -13.74 -1.34 19.35
C ARG A 260 -12.67 -0.41 18.78
N GLU A 261 -11.46 -0.42 19.34
CA GLU A 261 -10.34 0.40 18.86
C GLU A 261 -9.99 0.05 17.41
N ILE A 262 -10.02 -1.24 17.07
CA ILE A 262 -9.77 -1.72 15.71
C ILE A 262 -10.78 -1.12 14.72
N CYS A 263 -12.08 -1.20 15.04
CA CYS A 263 -13.14 -0.64 14.22
C CYS A 263 -13.11 0.89 14.18
N GLU A 264 -12.80 1.57 15.28
CA GLU A 264 -12.72 3.03 15.36
C GLU A 264 -11.56 3.57 14.50
N LEU A 265 -10.38 2.97 14.61
CA LEU A 265 -9.23 3.37 13.79
C LEU A 265 -9.46 3.07 12.31
N PHE A 266 -10.06 1.91 12.00
CA PHE A 266 -10.45 1.59 10.62
C PHE A 266 -11.46 2.61 10.07
N LYS A 267 -12.47 2.98 10.86
CA LYS A 267 -13.45 4.01 10.47
C LYS A 267 -12.75 5.31 10.08
N TRP A 268 -11.81 5.75 10.90
CA TRP A 268 -11.06 6.97 10.65
C TRP A 268 -10.22 6.84 9.36
N ALA A 269 -9.46 5.75 9.21
CA ALA A 269 -8.65 5.50 8.03
C ALA A 269 -9.50 5.45 6.75
N ASN A 270 -10.70 4.87 6.82
CA ASN A 270 -11.63 4.75 5.71
C ASN A 270 -12.34 6.08 5.35
N THR A 271 -12.32 7.08 6.23
CA THR A 271 -12.79 8.46 5.91
C THR A 271 -11.72 9.33 5.26
N ASP A 272 -10.44 8.94 5.37
CA ASP A 272 -9.35 9.70 4.80
C ASP A 272 -9.10 9.26 3.35
N SER A 273 -9.03 10.21 2.41
CA SER A 273 -8.91 9.91 0.98
C SER A 273 -7.64 9.15 0.62
N PHE A 274 -6.55 9.35 1.37
CA PHE A 274 -5.30 8.63 1.16
C PHE A 274 -5.36 7.24 1.80
N TRP A 275 -5.81 7.14 3.05
CA TRP A 275 -5.81 5.86 3.76
C TRP A 275 -6.93 4.91 3.31
N ALA A 276 -8.06 5.42 2.85
CA ALA A 276 -9.17 4.59 2.36
C ALA A 276 -8.77 3.75 1.13
N ALA A 277 -7.90 4.28 0.26
CA ALA A 277 -7.37 3.54 -0.89
C ALA A 277 -6.29 2.51 -0.49
N ASN A 278 -5.58 2.75 0.62
CA ASN A 278 -4.43 1.95 1.05
C ASN A 278 -4.78 0.85 2.06
N ILE A 279 -5.76 1.09 2.94
CA ILE A 279 -6.17 0.19 4.02
C ILE A 279 -7.46 -0.52 3.64
N LEU A 280 -7.30 -1.65 2.92
CA LEU A 280 -8.40 -2.47 2.40
C LEU A 280 -8.53 -3.84 3.10
N SER A 281 -7.82 -4.06 4.21
CA SER A 281 -7.91 -5.31 4.98
C SER A 281 -7.44 -5.13 6.43
N PRO A 282 -7.89 -5.99 7.36
CA PRO A 282 -7.39 -6.01 8.74
C PRO A 282 -5.88 -6.20 8.84
N ARG A 283 -5.28 -7.02 7.96
CA ARG A 283 -3.82 -7.19 7.88
C ARG A 283 -3.09 -5.88 7.64
N LYS A 284 -3.51 -5.11 6.63
CA LYS A 284 -2.90 -3.81 6.31
C LYS A 284 -3.13 -2.79 7.42
N LEU A 285 -4.32 -2.81 8.04
CA LEU A 285 -4.62 -2.00 9.22
C LEU A 285 -3.64 -2.30 10.37
N ARG A 286 -3.40 -3.58 10.66
CA ARG A 286 -2.43 -4.02 11.68
C ARG A 286 -1.01 -3.54 11.38
N THR A 287 -0.54 -3.74 10.15
CA THR A 287 0.81 -3.32 9.72
C THR A 287 1.00 -1.80 9.83
N LYS A 288 -0.05 -1.02 9.59
CA LYS A 288 -0.01 0.45 9.59
C LYS A 288 -0.57 1.08 10.86
N TRP A 289 -0.80 0.28 11.91
CA TRP A 289 -1.51 0.73 13.10
C TRP A 289 -0.91 1.98 13.73
N ASP A 290 0.38 1.96 14.06
CA ASP A 290 1.03 3.06 14.79
C ASP A 290 1.06 4.36 13.96
N GLU A 291 1.28 4.23 12.65
CA GLU A 291 1.24 5.34 11.71
C GLU A 291 -0.16 5.99 11.66
N LEU A 292 -1.21 5.17 11.63
CA LEU A 292 -2.60 5.63 11.65
C LEU A 292 -2.99 6.26 13.00
N VAL A 293 -2.53 5.70 14.12
CA VAL A 293 -2.78 6.27 15.46
C VAL A 293 -2.14 7.66 15.56
N MET A 294 -0.86 7.80 15.20
CA MET A 294 -0.17 9.09 15.21
C MET A 294 -0.89 10.12 14.32
N ARG A 295 -1.34 9.69 13.12
CA ARG A 295 -2.00 10.60 12.17
C ARG A 295 -3.42 10.97 12.58
N SER A 296 -4.17 10.03 13.18
CA SER A 296 -5.52 10.28 13.69
C SER A 296 -5.51 11.26 14.86
N GLN A 297 -4.48 11.21 15.70
CA GLN A 297 -4.24 12.20 16.75
C GLN A 297 -3.72 13.54 16.19
N ALA A 298 -2.90 13.53 15.15
CA ALA A 298 -2.37 14.76 14.53
C ALA A 298 -3.45 15.62 13.86
N LYS A 299 -4.53 15.03 13.32
CA LYS A 299 -5.70 15.80 12.85
C LYS A 299 -6.52 16.39 14.01
N VAL A 300 -6.44 15.81 15.20
CA VAL A 300 -7.05 16.36 16.43
C VAL A 300 -6.15 17.43 17.05
N ALA A 301 -4.84 17.39 16.80
CA ALA A 301 -3.85 18.30 17.36
C ALA A 301 -3.41 19.44 16.41
N VAL A 302 -4.26 19.93 15.50
CA VAL A 302 -4.15 21.29 14.92
C VAL A 302 -5.54 21.82 14.54
N ALA A 303 -6.32 22.18 15.54
CA ALA A 303 -7.23 23.30 15.41
C ALA A 303 -6.96 24.20 16.62
N PRO A 304 -6.78 25.53 16.46
CA PRO A 304 -6.89 26.39 17.63
C PRO A 304 -8.28 26.10 18.20
N VAL A 305 -8.34 25.75 19.49
CA VAL A 305 -9.60 25.81 20.23
C VAL A 305 -9.97 27.29 20.24
N ILE A 306 -10.64 27.75 19.18
CA ILE A 306 -11.37 29.00 19.21
C ILE A 306 -12.52 28.72 20.16
N ASP A 307 -12.53 29.40 21.30
CA ASP A 307 -13.66 29.39 22.22
C ASP A 307 -14.90 29.89 21.46
N ASN A 308 -15.68 28.95 20.92
CA ASN A 308 -16.90 29.22 20.16
C ASN A 308 -18.08 29.62 21.08
N SER A 309 -17.86 29.68 22.40
CA SER A 309 -18.87 30.08 23.39
C SER A 309 -19.40 31.49 23.11
N GLU A 310 -18.52 32.42 22.70
CA GLU A 310 -18.92 33.81 22.38
C GLU A 310 -19.85 33.85 21.17
N ARG A 311 -19.48 33.15 20.07
CA ARG A 311 -20.28 33.08 18.83
C ARG A 311 -21.66 32.50 19.07
N ASP A 312 -21.72 31.39 19.80
CA ASP A 312 -22.97 30.64 20.00
C ASP A 312 -23.89 31.39 20.99
N SER A 313 -23.31 32.05 21.99
CA SER A 313 -24.05 32.95 22.89
C SER A 313 -24.57 34.19 22.15
N ALA A 314 -23.76 34.79 21.28
CA ALA A 314 -24.16 35.91 20.44
C ALA A 314 -25.26 35.54 19.44
N TYR A 315 -25.23 34.34 18.85
CA TYR A 315 -26.31 33.86 17.99
C TYR A 315 -27.64 33.76 18.74
N LYS A 316 -27.61 33.16 19.94
CA LYS A 316 -28.80 33.05 20.79
C LYS A 316 -29.37 34.42 21.13
N ARG A 317 -28.54 35.39 21.51
CA ARG A 317 -28.96 36.78 21.75
C ARG A 317 -29.53 37.43 20.49
N PHE A 318 -28.89 37.21 19.34
CA PHE A 318 -29.31 37.77 18.07
C PHE A 318 -30.68 37.25 17.61
N ILE A 319 -30.98 35.96 17.78
CA ILE A 319 -32.26 35.36 17.37
C ILE A 319 -33.36 35.59 18.39
N SER A 320 -33.08 35.35 19.67
CA SER A 320 -34.10 35.43 20.74
C SER A 320 -34.36 36.84 21.26
N GLY A 321 -33.44 37.78 21.00
CA GLY A 321 -33.52 39.15 21.54
C GLY A 321 -33.39 39.22 23.06
N THR A 322 -32.83 38.18 23.71
CA THR A 322 -32.64 38.13 25.17
C THR A 322 -31.24 38.61 25.56
N GLY A 323 -31.10 39.26 26.73
CA GLY A 323 -29.81 39.69 27.28
C GLY A 323 -29.23 40.97 26.65
N GLN A 324 -30.05 42.01 26.45
CA GLN A 324 -29.62 43.34 26.01
C GLN A 324 -28.61 44.02 26.95
N ASP A 325 -28.58 43.64 28.23
CA ASP A 325 -27.79 44.29 29.29
C ASP A 325 -26.34 43.79 29.38
N VAL A 326 -25.93 42.84 28.53
CA VAL A 326 -24.55 42.32 28.49
C VAL A 326 -23.69 43.18 27.57
N LYS A 327 -22.51 43.61 28.03
CA LYS A 327 -21.52 44.37 27.22
C LYS A 327 -21.06 43.51 26.03
N ARG A 328 -21.57 43.83 24.83
CA ARG A 328 -21.25 43.11 23.59
C ARG A 328 -19.86 43.49 23.07
N SER A 329 -19.15 42.52 22.50
CA SER A 329 -17.89 42.79 21.83
C SER A 329 -18.11 43.55 20.51
N GLU A 330 -17.10 44.28 20.05
CA GLU A 330 -17.16 44.96 18.73
C GLU A 330 -17.40 43.97 17.59
N LEU A 331 -16.87 42.75 17.72
CA LEU A 331 -17.07 41.68 16.77
C LEU A 331 -18.55 41.24 16.73
N GLU A 332 -19.17 41.00 17.89
CA GLU A 332 -20.60 40.65 17.98
C GLU A 332 -21.49 41.73 17.36
N ILE A 333 -21.18 43.02 17.58
CA ILE A 333 -21.94 44.13 17.01
C ILE A 333 -21.82 44.13 15.48
N LYS A 334 -20.60 44.03 14.93
CA LYS A 334 -20.36 43.97 13.48
C LYS A 334 -21.09 42.77 12.85
N VAL A 335 -21.01 41.59 13.47
CA VAL A 335 -21.68 40.38 12.98
C VAL A 335 -23.21 40.52 13.01
N GLY A 336 -23.76 41.07 14.10
CA GLY A 336 -25.21 41.29 14.22
C GLY A 336 -25.77 42.25 13.16
N LEU A 337 -25.02 43.29 12.81
CA LEU A 337 -25.39 44.21 11.73
C LEU A 337 -25.40 43.51 10.36
N GLU A 338 -24.35 42.75 10.03
CA GLU A 338 -24.28 42.01 8.76
C GLU A 338 -25.32 40.89 8.68
N ALA A 339 -25.54 40.16 9.78
CA ALA A 339 -26.59 39.16 9.88
C ALA A 339 -28.00 39.76 9.70
N SER A 340 -28.21 41.01 10.15
CA SER A 340 -29.48 41.71 9.93
C SER A 340 -29.67 42.09 8.46
N LYS A 341 -28.62 42.61 7.81
CA LYS A 341 -28.67 42.99 6.38
C LYS A 341 -29.03 41.81 5.47
N VAL A 342 -28.50 40.63 5.76
CA VAL A 342 -28.76 39.42 4.96
C VAL A 342 -29.98 38.63 5.43
N GLY A 343 -30.74 39.13 6.40
CA GLY A 343 -32.00 38.52 6.83
C GLY A 343 -31.86 37.20 7.59
N VAL A 344 -30.79 37.01 8.38
CA VAL A 344 -30.56 35.72 9.09
C VAL A 344 -31.73 35.34 10.01
N ARG A 345 -32.45 36.31 10.59
CA ARG A 345 -33.62 36.05 11.46
C ARG A 345 -34.82 35.44 10.73
N SER A 346 -34.98 35.71 9.43
CA SER A 346 -36.09 35.18 8.63
C SER A 346 -35.74 33.87 7.93
N MET A 347 -34.49 33.40 8.05
CA MET A 347 -34.06 32.11 7.50
C MET A 347 -34.53 30.93 8.37
N GLY A 348 -34.72 29.77 7.74
CA GLY A 348 -34.93 28.52 8.48
C GLY A 348 -33.74 28.20 9.40
N ALA A 349 -34.01 27.64 10.58
CA ALA A 349 -33.04 27.52 11.67
C ALA A 349 -31.68 26.89 11.27
N SER A 350 -31.71 25.84 10.44
CA SER A 350 -30.49 25.18 9.94
C SER A 350 -29.66 26.10 9.04
N PHE A 351 -30.29 26.82 8.11
CA PHE A 351 -29.62 27.76 7.23
C PHE A 351 -29.16 29.02 7.97
N ALA A 352 -29.94 29.49 8.95
CA ALA A 352 -29.60 30.65 9.77
C ALA A 352 -28.31 30.42 10.57
N VAL A 353 -28.11 29.23 11.16
CA VAL A 353 -26.87 28.88 11.88
C VAL A 353 -25.67 28.83 10.94
N ILE A 354 -25.83 28.22 9.75
CA ILE A 354 -24.76 28.12 8.75
C ILE A 354 -24.33 29.52 8.31
N ARG A 355 -25.29 30.40 8.00
CA ARG A 355 -25.00 31.78 7.57
C ARG A 355 -24.41 32.60 8.70
N TRP A 356 -24.89 32.47 9.94
CA TRP A 356 -24.30 33.14 11.10
C TRP A 356 -22.84 32.77 11.29
N ASN A 357 -22.51 31.47 11.23
CA ASN A 357 -21.13 31.00 11.40
C ASN A 357 -20.20 31.52 10.29
N ALA A 358 -20.69 31.64 9.06
CA ALA A 358 -19.94 32.21 7.96
C ALA A 358 -19.63 33.70 8.20
N ILE A 359 -20.64 34.49 8.56
CA ILE A 359 -20.48 35.94 8.83
C ILE A 359 -19.54 36.17 10.02
N TRP A 360 -19.67 35.37 11.08
CA TRP A 360 -18.76 35.45 12.24
C TRP A 360 -17.31 35.23 11.84
N LYS A 361 -17.06 34.22 10.99
CA LYS A 361 -15.72 33.93 10.48
C LYS A 361 -15.17 35.10 9.65
N GLU A 362 -15.96 35.63 8.71
CA GLU A 362 -15.55 36.76 7.86
C GLU A 362 -15.24 38.02 8.68
N CYS A 363 -16.10 38.37 9.64
CA CYS A 363 -15.89 39.52 10.50
C CYS A 363 -14.67 39.34 11.42
N SER A 364 -14.45 38.15 11.97
CA SER A 364 -13.29 37.87 12.84
C SER A 364 -11.95 38.00 12.09
N GLN A 365 -11.93 37.62 10.81
CA GLN A 365 -10.75 37.76 9.94
C GLN A 365 -10.46 39.23 9.60
N ARG A 366 -11.49 40.05 9.40
CA ARG A 366 -11.32 41.50 9.17
C ARG A 366 -10.78 42.22 10.40
N VAL A 367 -11.30 41.90 11.58
CA VAL A 367 -10.86 42.51 12.86
C VAL A 367 -9.42 42.10 13.22
N SER A 368 -9.00 40.89 12.86
CA SER A 368 -7.61 40.45 13.07
C SER A 368 -6.64 41.02 12.03
N GLY A 369 -7.08 41.23 10.79
CA GLY A 369 -6.30 41.91 9.75
C GLY A 369 -6.09 43.41 10.02
N GLU A 370 -7.10 44.11 10.57
CA GLU A 370 -7.01 45.53 10.96
C GLU A 370 -6.07 45.78 12.16
N LYS A 371 -5.78 44.76 12.97
CA LYS A 371 -4.83 44.87 14.10
C LYS A 371 -3.37 44.58 13.71
N ALA A 372 -3.14 44.05 12.51
CA ALA A 372 -1.82 43.66 12.02
C ALA A 372 -1.24 44.65 10.98
N ALA A 373 -2.02 45.65 10.59
CA ALA A 373 -1.63 46.81 9.79
C ALA A 373 -1.65 48.06 10.67
#